data_AF-A0A345WRE5-F1
#
_entry.id   AF-A0A345WRE5-F1
#
_cell.length_a   1.000
_cell.length_b   1.000
_cell.length_c   1.000
_cell.angle_alpha   90.00
_cell.angle_beta   90.00
_cell.angle_gamma   90.00
#
_symmetry.space_group_name_H-M   'P 1'
#
loop_
_entity.id
_entity.type
_entity.pdbx_description
1 polymer ?
#
loop_
_entity_poly.entity_id
_entity_poly.type
_entity_poly.pdbx_seq_one_letter_code
_entity_poly.pdbx_strand_id
1 'polypeptide(L)'
;MRRWHRMLAPWFALLLLILAATGLATQATDLLAPPPVKSASGGPDQPSTMKRLNRLIKHIHSGETLGPVGIALNIGGGVALLFFAGSGFWMYLSMWLKRRRNRLARR
;
A
#
# COMPACT_ATOMS: atom_id res chain seq x y z
N MET A 1 -0.44 21.38 -16.38
CA MET A 1 -0.79 20.14 -15.64
C MET A 1 -0.21 18.86 -16.25
N ARG A 2 -0.29 18.61 -17.58
CA ARG A 2 0.25 17.40 -18.24
C ARG A 2 1.74 17.06 -18.02
N ARG A 3 2.62 18.05 -17.84
CA ARG A 3 4.07 17.84 -17.61
C ARG A 3 4.38 17.24 -16.24
N TRP A 4 3.69 17.72 -15.21
CA TRP A 4 3.82 17.25 -13.83
C TRP A 4 3.33 15.82 -13.69
N HIS A 5 2.17 15.49 -14.26
CA HIS A 5 1.67 14.11 -14.28
C HIS A 5 2.65 13.14 -14.93
N ARG A 6 3.31 13.49 -16.05
CA ARG A 6 4.31 12.60 -16.66
C ARG A 6 5.54 12.36 -15.78
N MET A 7 5.95 13.36 -15.00
CA MET A 7 7.13 13.23 -14.14
C MET A 7 6.79 12.51 -12.84
N LEU A 8 5.67 12.85 -12.20
CA LEU A 8 5.28 12.34 -10.89
C LEU A 8 4.59 10.96 -10.96
N ALA A 9 3.82 10.66 -12.01
CA ALA A 9 3.09 9.40 -12.12
C ALA A 9 3.95 8.14 -11.94
N PRO A 10 5.14 7.99 -12.56
CA PRO A 10 5.95 6.80 -12.34
C PRO A 10 6.45 6.68 -10.89
N TRP A 11 6.75 7.80 -10.22
CA TRP A 11 7.14 7.80 -8.81
C TRP A 11 5.98 7.42 -7.90
N PHE A 12 4.80 7.98 -8.12
CA PHE A 12 3.60 7.60 -7.38
C PHE A 12 3.22 6.15 -7.63
N ALA A 13 3.31 5.66 -8.87
CA ALA A 13 3.08 4.25 -9.17
C ALA A 13 4.06 3.35 -8.41
N LEU A 14 5.36 3.66 -8.42
CA LEU A 14 6.35 2.90 -7.66
C LEU A 14 6.08 2.96 -6.15
N LEU A 15 5.76 4.13 -5.61
CA LEU A 15 5.41 4.28 -4.19
C LEU A 15 4.17 3.46 -3.81
N LEU A 16 3.10 3.54 -4.61
CA LEU A 16 1.89 2.75 -4.39
C LEU A 16 2.16 1.25 -4.50
N LEU A 17 3.05 0.85 -5.41
CA LEU A 17 3.48 -0.54 -5.53
C LEU A 17 4.17 -1.02 -4.25
N ILE A 18 5.13 -0.23 -3.75
CA ILE A 18 5.86 -0.55 -2.52
C ILE A 18 4.90 -0.60 -1.32
N LEU A 19 4.07 0.43 -1.13
CA LEU A 19 3.10 0.48 -0.03
C LEU A 19 2.11 -0.68 -0.05
N ALA A 20 1.60 -1.03 -1.23
CA ALA A 20 0.66 -2.12 -1.36
C ALA A 20 1.34 -3.49 -1.16
N ALA A 21 2.56 -3.67 -1.67
CA ALA A 21 3.34 -4.88 -1.44
C ALA A 21 3.69 -5.07 0.04
N THR A 22 4.12 -4.01 0.73
CA THR A 22 4.40 -4.08 2.17
C THR A 22 3.13 -4.33 2.98
N GLY A 23 2.00 -3.68 2.62
CA GLY A 23 0.70 -3.96 3.25
C GLY A 23 0.26 -5.42 3.10
N LEU A 24 0.40 -6.00 1.90
CA LEU A 24 0.10 -7.41 1.65
C LEU A 24 1.03 -8.34 2.44
N ALA A 25 2.32 -8.02 2.47
CA ALA A 25 3.32 -8.81 3.18
C ALA A 25 3.03 -8.84 4.69
N THR A 26 2.68 -7.71 5.30
CA THR A 26 2.31 -7.64 6.72
C THR A 26 1.07 -8.48 7.03
N GLN A 27 0.04 -8.40 6.18
CA GLN A 27 -1.15 -9.23 6.36
C GLN A 27 -0.86 -10.72 6.18
N ALA A 28 -0.01 -11.07 5.21
CA ALA A 28 0.43 -12.45 5.03
C ALA A 28 1.19 -12.96 6.26
N THR A 29 2.10 -12.15 6.83
CA THR A 29 2.82 -12.55 8.04
C THR A 29 1.90 -12.74 9.24
N ASP A 30 0.85 -11.93 9.39
CA ASP A 30 -0.13 -12.09 10.48
C ASP A 30 -0.92 -13.39 10.35
N LEU A 31 -1.24 -13.83 9.12
CA LEU A 31 -1.89 -15.12 8.87
C LEU A 31 -0.99 -16.32 9.24
N LEU A 32 0.33 -16.14 9.16
CA LEU A 32 1.32 -17.18 9.46
C LEU A 32 1.85 -17.09 10.89
N ALA A 33 1.59 -15.99 11.60
CA ALA A 33 2.10 -15.76 12.94
C ALA A 33 1.35 -16.62 13.97
N PRO A 34 2.06 -17.28 14.91
CA PRO A 34 1.41 -17.91 16.05
C PRO A 34 0.71 -16.85 16.92
N PRO A 35 -0.39 -17.22 17.61
CA PRO A 35 -1.15 -16.27 18.40
C PRO A 35 -0.27 -15.59 19.47
N PRO A 36 -0.42 -14.27 19.67
CA PRO A 36 0.45 -13.54 20.57
C PRO A 36 0.27 -14.03 22.01
N VAL A 37 1.37 -14.46 22.63
CA VAL A 37 1.44 -14.67 24.08
C VAL A 37 1.23 -13.32 24.77
N LYS A 38 0.14 -13.20 25.53
CA LYS A 38 -0.16 -12.00 26.33
C LYS A 38 0.90 -11.85 27.42
N SER A 39 1.90 -11.01 27.18
CA SER A 39 2.77 -10.52 28.25
C SER A 39 1.97 -9.60 29.16
N ALA A 40 1.68 -10.06 30.36
CA ALA A 40 1.05 -9.26 31.41
C ALA A 40 2.11 -8.36 32.06
N SER A 41 2.20 -7.10 31.62
CA SER A 41 2.88 -6.06 32.38
C SER A 41 2.20 -4.70 32.19
N GLY A 42 1.86 -4.08 33.32
CA GLY A 42 1.45 -2.66 33.41
C GLY A 42 0.02 -2.45 33.91
N GLY A 43 -0.10 -1.81 35.08
CA GLY A 43 -1.36 -1.35 35.66
C GLY A 43 -2.07 -0.28 34.80
N PRO A 44 -3.22 0.25 35.26
CA PRO A 44 -4.11 1.06 34.43
C PRO A 44 -3.54 2.46 34.15
N ASP A 45 -2.71 2.58 33.11
CA ASP A 45 -2.47 3.85 32.44
C ASP A 45 -3.73 4.22 31.66
N GLN A 46 -4.46 5.25 32.11
CA GLN A 46 -5.54 5.82 31.31
C GLN A 46 -4.97 6.27 29.96
N PRO A 47 -5.39 5.65 28.85
CA PRO A 47 -4.82 5.97 27.55
C PRO A 47 -5.16 7.42 27.21
N SER A 48 -4.13 8.23 26.97
CA SER A 48 -4.34 9.59 26.48
C SER A 48 -5.23 9.59 25.23
N THR A 49 -5.97 10.68 25.00
CA THR A 49 -6.87 10.82 23.85
C THR A 49 -6.18 10.48 22.52
N MET A 50 -4.90 10.86 22.38
CA MET A 50 -4.07 10.50 21.23
C MET A 50 -3.81 8.99 21.11
N LYS A 51 -3.55 8.29 22.22
CA LYS A 51 -3.33 6.84 22.25
C LYS A 51 -4.61 6.08 21.85
N ARG A 52 -5.78 6.60 22.24
CA ARG A 52 -7.10 6.05 21.89
C ARG A 52 -7.44 6.26 20.41
N LEU A 53 -7.20 7.45 19.88
CA LEU A 53 -7.35 7.75 18.45
C LEU A 53 -6.43 6.88 17.60
N ASN A 54 -5.16 6.75 17.97
CA ASN A 54 -4.21 5.89 17.25
C ASN A 54 -4.67 4.42 17.23
N ARG A 55 -5.18 3.90 18.36
CA ARG A 55 -5.72 2.53 18.42
C ARG A 55 -6.94 2.36 17.52
N LEU A 56 -7.82 3.36 17.46
CA LEU A 56 -9.00 3.34 16.60
C LEU A 56 -8.62 3.35 15.11
N ILE A 57 -7.68 4.23 14.73
CA ILE A 57 -7.16 4.31 13.36
C ILE A 57 -6.54 2.96 12.97
N LYS A 58 -5.73 2.35 13.84
CA LYS A 58 -5.14 1.03 13.57
C LYS A 58 -6.19 -0.05 13.37
N HIS A 59 -7.25 -0.08 14.17
CA HIS A 59 -8.31 -1.08 14.02
C HIS A 59 -9.14 -0.90 12.75
N ILE A 60 -9.46 0.34 12.39
CA ILE A 60 -10.20 0.63 11.15
C ILE A 60 -9.32 0.31 9.93
N HIS A 61 -8.01 0.60 10.02
CA HIS A 61 -7.06 0.38 8.93
C HIS A 61 -6.68 -1.10 8.74
N SER A 62 -6.74 -1.92 9.80
CA SER A 62 -6.55 -3.37 9.66
C SER A 62 -7.73 -4.04 8.93
N GLY A 63 -8.92 -3.42 8.93
CA GLY A 63 -10.14 -3.99 8.38
C GLY A 63 -10.81 -5.02 9.30
N GLU A 64 -10.23 -5.31 10.47
CA GLU A 64 -10.80 -6.22 11.46
C GLU A 64 -12.13 -5.70 12.04
N THR A 65 -12.36 -4.38 12.01
CA THR A 65 -13.63 -3.76 12.44
C THR A 65 -14.84 -4.28 11.68
N LEU A 66 -14.65 -4.75 10.44
CA LEU A 66 -15.68 -5.32 9.58
C LEU A 66 -15.60 -6.86 9.51
N GLY A 67 -14.74 -7.48 10.33
CA GLY A 67 -14.53 -8.93 10.35
C GLY A 67 -13.86 -9.47 9.07
N PRO A 68 -14.07 -10.75 8.73
CA PRO A 68 -13.42 -11.41 7.58
C PRO A 68 -13.65 -10.70 6.25
N VAL A 69 -14.81 -10.05 6.08
CA VAL A 69 -15.15 -9.26 4.88
C VAL A 69 -14.27 -8.03 4.76
N GLY A 70 -13.98 -7.34 5.88
CA GLY A 70 -13.09 -6.17 5.89
C GLY A 70 -11.66 -6.52 5.52
N ILE A 71 -11.16 -7.67 6.00
CA ILE A 71 -9.85 -8.19 5.64
C ILE A 71 -9.79 -8.48 4.14
N ALA A 72 -10.80 -9.17 3.59
CA ALA A 72 -10.86 -9.46 2.16
C ALA A 72 -10.89 -8.19 1.29
N LEU A 73 -11.63 -7.16 1.71
CA LEU A 73 -11.67 -5.86 1.03
C LEU A 73 -10.33 -5.12 1.11
N ASN A 74 -9.63 -5.20 2.25
CA ASN A 74 -8.32 -4.57 2.42
C ASN A 74 -7.26 -5.22 1.52
N ILE A 75 -7.23 -6.57 1.48
CA ILE A 75 -6.39 -7.34 0.56
C ILE A 75 -6.75 -6.98 -0.89
N GLY A 76 -8.03 -7.03 -1.25
CA GLY A 76 -8.52 -6.72 -2.59
C GLY A 76 -8.15 -5.28 -3.02
N GLY A 77 -8.25 -4.32 -2.11
CA GLY A 77 -7.82 -2.93 -2.33
C GLY A 77 -6.32 -2.83 -2.59
N GLY A 78 -5.49 -3.53 -1.79
CA GLY A 78 -4.05 -3.60 -2.00
C GLY A 78 -3.67 -4.22 -3.36
N VAL A 79 -4.32 -5.32 -3.75
CA VAL A 79 -4.11 -5.97 -5.05
C VAL A 79 -4.53 -5.05 -6.21
N ALA A 80 -5.66 -4.36 -6.09
CA ALA A 80 -6.10 -3.39 -7.08
C ALA A 80 -5.09 -2.24 -7.23
N LEU A 81 -4.57 -1.72 -6.11
CA LEU A 81 -3.51 -0.71 -6.10
C LEU A 81 -2.23 -1.20 -6.79
N LEU A 82 -1.77 -2.42 -6.50
CA LEU A 82 -0.62 -3.03 -7.19
C LEU A 82 -0.85 -3.10 -8.72
N PHE A 83 -2.03 -3.55 -9.13
CA PHE A 83 -2.40 -3.65 -10.54
C PHE A 83 -2.39 -2.30 -11.25
N PHE A 84 -3.07 -1.29 -10.69
CA PHE A 84 -3.12 0.05 -11.27
C PHE A 84 -1.76 0.74 -11.29
N ALA A 85 -0.96 0.56 -10.23
CA ALA A 85 0.42 1.03 -10.17
C ALA A 85 1.28 0.41 -11.27
N GLY A 86 1.26 -0.92 -11.40
CA GLY A 86 2.01 -1.64 -12.42
C GLY A 86 1.60 -1.25 -13.84
N SER A 87 0.29 -1.19 -14.10
CA SER A 87 -0.25 -0.81 -15.41
C SER A 87 0.12 0.63 -15.80
N GLY A 88 -0.02 1.58 -14.87
CA GLY A 88 0.35 2.98 -15.08
C GLY A 88 1.85 3.14 -15.34
N PHE A 89 2.69 2.42 -14.59
CA PHE A 89 4.14 2.39 -14.79
C PHE A 89 4.51 1.81 -16.16
N TRP A 90 3.93 0.67 -16.54
CA TRP A 90 4.19 0.01 -17.82
C TRP A 90 3.83 0.89 -19.02
N MET A 91 2.67 1.54 -18.97
CA MET A 91 2.26 2.50 -20.00
C MET A 91 3.31 3.60 -20.15
N TYR A 92 3.78 4.17 -19.03
CA TYR A 92 4.79 5.23 -19.07
C TYR A 92 6.12 4.73 -19.64
N LEU A 93 6.58 3.57 -19.18
CA LEU A 93 7.81 2.93 -19.63
C LEU A 93 7.77 2.69 -21.15
N SER A 94 6.66 2.14 -21.67
CA SER A 94 6.51 1.88 -23.10
C SER A 94 6.55 3.16 -23.95
N MET A 95 5.94 4.26 -23.49
CA MET A 95 6.01 5.56 -24.17
C MET A 95 7.41 6.18 -24.11
N TRP A 96 8.14 5.98 -23.02
CA TRP A 96 9.51 6.46 -22.88
C TRP A 96 10.47 5.70 -23.80
N LEU A 97 10.36 4.38 -23.85
CA LEU A 97 11.15 3.52 -24.74
C LEU A 97 10.89 3.83 -26.22
N LYS A 98 9.61 3.98 -26.63
CA LYS A 98 9.26 4.38 -28.01
C LYS A 98 9.85 5.74 -28.40
N ARG A 99 9.85 6.72 -27.49
CA ARG A 99 10.47 8.04 -27.70
C ARG A 99 12.00 7.97 -27.80
N ARG A 100 12.64 7.04 -27.10
CA ARG A 100 14.10 6.83 -27.18
C ARG A 100 14.48 6.18 -28.52
N ARG A 101 13.73 5.16 -28.95
CA ARG A 101 13.91 4.47 -30.24
C ARG A 101 13.74 5.42 -31.43
N ASN A 102 12.70 6.24 -31.44
CA ASN A 102 12.45 7.20 -32.52
C ASN A 102 13.49 8.33 -32.60
N ARG A 103 14.22 8.63 -31.51
CA ARG A 103 15.33 9.59 -31.54
C ARG A 103 16.60 8.98 -32.12
N LEU A 104 16.86 7.70 -31.84
CA LEU A 104 17.99 6.96 -32.42
C LEU A 104 17.80 6.74 -33.93
N ALA A 105 16.59 6.41 -34.38
CA ALA A 105 16.29 6.20 -35.80
C ALA A 105 16.26 7.50 -36.66
N ARG A 106 16.36 8.68 -36.03
CA ARG A 106 16.42 9.99 -36.71
C ARG A 106 17.83 10.59 -36.71
N ARG A 107 18.79 9.93 -36.10
CA ARG A 107 20.23 10.24 -36.17
C ARG A 107 20.87 9.32 -37.19
#